data_AF-A0A6M3L9N4-F1
#
_entry.id   AF-A0A6M3L9N4-F1
#
_cell.length_a   1.000
_cell.length_b   1.000
_cell.length_c   1.000
_cell.angle_alpha   90.00
_cell.angle_beta   90.00
_cell.angle_gamma   90.00
#
_symmetry.space_group_name_H-M   'P 1'
#
loop_
_entity.id
_entity.type
_entity.pdbx_description
1 polymer ?
#
loop_
_entity_poly.entity_id
_entity_poly.type
_entity_poly.pdbx_seq_one_letter_code
_entity_poly.pdbx_strand_id
1 'polypeptide(L)'
;MDKKEFFINEPVVASLWIGEFGWAISRWFGYLRHLKHNVYKDHKFLIMMDLTLQPLVNDFIDYTIDLPKEFKELHLETDCTEAPLPNSPPGSLTPPNVYAALLEYLRHFYASKTSMEALPPRGPAFRITDSMPQVFCKLETDKIKLDKPIICVFPRARTRSAQRNVPEFIWRDLIDKLVKNNFIVVLGGTPKGAGLADYANENVINLIGYEEEDKTFKIIQYLNSAICSISSQSGSTHLSLNCDCPSYIIGHEDKRHTVDENRLDTPTSFRYITDYRAIDADTIIEDVRGFLVVLEKNGYFDTINSDTIVSQDINIMRSLMHPHEKASLAVLTRPSLFNLLGKENLVGAEIGTYRGVNAYKILQNLSITKLYMIDPYDASKPIAGMNIPQDLANILQREVYNTFSIFGEKIKIINKTSIDALTEISEELDFVYIGGAHSYENIKKELELYYPKIKKGGLLAGHDYDEDPNANGVKQAVQEFSIEKRLPINIEIDLEDSYTKEWWVIKDRDNE
;
A
#
# COMPACT_ATOMS: atom_id res chain seq x y z
N MET A 1 -24.65 -15.45 36.24
CA MET A 1 -25.20 -14.45 37.17
C MET A 1 -26.62 -14.83 37.53
N ASP A 2 -27.03 -14.61 38.78
CA ASP A 2 -28.44 -14.75 39.18
C ASP A 2 -29.31 -13.75 38.41
N LYS A 3 -30.26 -14.28 37.62
CA LYS A 3 -31.13 -13.48 36.76
C LYS A 3 -32.26 -12.84 37.58
N LYS A 4 -32.00 -11.65 38.15
CA LYS A 4 -33.05 -10.62 38.23
C LYS A 4 -33.08 -9.84 36.92
N GLU A 5 -33.68 -10.50 35.93
CA GLU A 5 -34.23 -10.00 34.66
C GLU A 5 -33.71 -8.63 34.17
N PHE A 6 -32.53 -8.62 33.54
CA PHE A 6 -32.30 -7.66 32.48
C PHE A 6 -33.23 -8.04 31.32
N PHE A 7 -34.29 -7.25 31.12
CA PHE A 7 -35.28 -7.46 30.07
C PHE A 7 -35.77 -6.10 29.54
N ILE A 8 -35.73 -5.94 28.22
CA ILE A 8 -36.08 -4.70 27.53
C ILE A 8 -37.56 -4.79 27.10
N ASN A 9 -38.41 -4.03 27.80
CA ASN A 9 -39.86 -4.00 27.59
C ASN A 9 -40.32 -2.88 26.62
N GLU A 10 -39.40 -2.39 25.78
CA GLU A 10 -39.62 -1.40 24.73
C GLU A 10 -39.19 -1.98 23.36
N PRO A 11 -39.66 -1.44 22.23
CA PRO A 11 -39.28 -1.93 20.89
C PRO A 11 -37.77 -1.90 20.65
N VAL A 12 -37.17 -3.07 20.38
CA VAL A 12 -35.75 -3.17 19.99
C VAL A 12 -35.58 -3.60 18.53
N VAL A 13 -34.47 -3.19 17.93
CA VAL A 13 -33.80 -3.94 16.86
C VAL A 13 -32.71 -4.78 17.53
N ALA A 14 -32.91 -6.10 17.55
CA ALA A 14 -32.00 -7.08 18.16
C ALA A 14 -31.08 -7.70 17.11
N SER A 15 -29.80 -7.85 17.44
CA SER A 15 -28.77 -8.43 16.57
C SER A 15 -27.82 -9.37 17.32
N LEU A 16 -27.04 -10.13 16.55
CA LEU A 16 -26.04 -11.10 17.02
C LEU A 16 -24.78 -10.93 16.19
N TRP A 17 -23.61 -10.93 16.83
CA TRP A 17 -22.32 -11.07 16.14
C TRP A 17 -21.43 -12.11 16.81
N ILE A 18 -20.99 -13.09 16.01
CA ILE A 18 -20.09 -14.19 16.40
C ILE A 18 -18.99 -14.45 15.34
N GLY A 19 -18.83 -13.55 14.37
CA GLY A 19 -17.86 -13.67 13.29
C GLY A 19 -16.58 -12.86 13.52
N GLU A 20 -15.74 -12.83 12.50
CA GLU A 20 -14.42 -12.19 12.50
C GLU A 20 -14.52 -10.68 12.63
N PHE A 21 -13.61 -10.13 13.42
CA PHE A 21 -13.54 -8.73 13.79
C PHE A 21 -13.55 -7.76 12.60
N GLY A 22 -12.80 -8.05 11.53
CA GLY A 22 -12.74 -7.24 10.32
C GLY A 22 -14.07 -7.17 9.58
N TRP A 23 -14.76 -8.31 9.38
CA TRP A 23 -16.10 -8.32 8.77
C TRP A 23 -17.15 -7.59 9.61
N ALA A 24 -16.99 -7.60 10.94
CA ALA A 24 -17.86 -6.89 11.87
C ALA A 24 -17.81 -5.37 11.63
N ILE A 25 -16.60 -4.81 11.70
CA ILE A 25 -16.35 -3.36 11.57
C ILE A 25 -16.55 -2.87 10.13
N SER A 26 -16.09 -3.62 9.11
CA SER A 26 -16.09 -3.12 7.72
C SER A 26 -17.40 -3.36 6.97
N ARG A 27 -18.35 -4.14 7.52
CA ARG A 27 -19.67 -4.40 6.91
C ARG A 27 -20.82 -4.34 7.92
N TRP A 28 -20.87 -5.27 8.87
CA TRP A 28 -22.09 -5.56 9.60
C TRP A 28 -22.55 -4.40 10.49
N PHE A 29 -21.63 -3.80 11.25
CA PHE A 29 -21.95 -2.64 12.08
C PHE A 29 -22.30 -1.40 11.24
N GLY A 30 -21.74 -1.28 10.03
CA GLY A 30 -22.13 -0.24 9.07
C GLY A 30 -23.61 -0.32 8.68
N TYR A 31 -24.12 -1.53 8.44
CA TYR A 31 -25.53 -1.76 8.16
C TYR A 31 -26.43 -1.54 9.39
N LEU A 32 -26.04 -2.03 10.57
CA LEU A 32 -26.82 -1.78 11.80
C LEU A 32 -26.89 -0.29 12.14
N ARG A 33 -25.80 0.46 11.97
CA ARG A 33 -25.75 1.91 12.13
C ARG A 33 -26.65 2.63 11.11
N HIS A 34 -26.70 2.16 9.86
CA HIS A 34 -27.69 2.64 8.89
C HIS A 34 -29.13 2.42 9.39
N LEU A 35 -29.46 1.22 9.88
CA LEU A 35 -30.78 0.91 10.43
C LEU A 35 -31.14 1.85 11.58
N LYS A 36 -30.24 2.09 12.55
CA LYS A 36 -30.47 3.01 13.68
C LYS A 36 -30.80 4.42 13.22
N HIS A 37 -29.97 5.01 12.34
CA HIS A 37 -30.12 6.42 11.97
C HIS A 37 -31.16 6.70 10.88
N ASN A 38 -31.57 5.70 10.09
CA ASN A 38 -32.41 5.94 8.91
C ASN A 38 -33.77 5.22 8.96
N VAL A 39 -33.85 4.03 9.55
CA VAL A 39 -35.02 3.15 9.45
C VAL A 39 -35.78 3.03 10.78
N TYR A 40 -35.06 2.77 11.88
CA TYR A 40 -35.62 2.43 13.19
C TYR A 40 -35.20 3.45 14.26
N LYS A 41 -35.34 4.74 13.96
CA LYS A 41 -34.89 5.87 14.81
C LYS A 41 -35.45 5.81 16.24
N ASP A 42 -36.73 5.43 16.37
CA ASP A 42 -37.45 5.38 17.64
C ASP A 42 -37.26 4.03 18.38
N HIS A 43 -36.49 3.09 17.84
CA HIS A 43 -36.21 1.82 18.48
C HIS A 43 -34.89 1.86 19.25
N LYS A 44 -34.85 1.10 20.33
CA LYS A 44 -33.61 0.73 21.00
C LYS A 44 -32.84 -0.30 20.18
N PHE A 45 -31.53 -0.31 20.26
CA PHE A 45 -30.69 -1.28 19.57
C PHE A 45 -29.97 -2.17 20.57
N LEU A 46 -30.11 -3.48 20.38
CA LEU A 46 -29.54 -4.53 21.19
C LEU A 46 -28.61 -5.39 20.33
N ILE A 47 -27.40 -5.67 20.79
CA ILE A 47 -26.54 -6.67 20.15
C ILE A 47 -25.93 -7.62 21.18
N MET A 48 -25.99 -8.92 20.88
CA MET A 48 -25.19 -9.92 21.60
C MET A 48 -23.89 -10.17 20.84
N MET A 49 -22.75 -10.01 21.52
CA MET A 49 -21.40 -10.09 20.94
C MET A 49 -20.34 -10.29 22.03
N ASP A 50 -19.08 -10.50 21.63
CA ASP A 50 -17.97 -10.42 22.58
C ASP A 50 -17.81 -8.97 23.09
N LEU A 51 -17.92 -8.76 24.41
CA LEU A 51 -17.88 -7.42 25.00
C LEU A 51 -16.54 -6.68 24.78
N THR A 52 -15.43 -7.39 24.50
CA THR A 52 -14.18 -6.73 24.11
C THR A 52 -14.34 -5.89 22.84
N LEU A 53 -15.36 -6.15 22.01
CA LEU A 53 -15.66 -5.42 20.78
C LEU A 53 -16.70 -4.30 20.96
N GLN A 54 -17.25 -4.11 22.17
CA GLN A 54 -18.24 -3.07 22.48
C GLN A 54 -17.82 -1.64 22.05
N PRO A 55 -16.54 -1.20 22.16
CA PRO A 55 -16.12 0.14 21.74
C PRO A 55 -16.43 0.49 20.27
N LEU A 56 -16.67 -0.50 19.40
CA LEU A 56 -16.94 -0.33 17.97
C LEU A 56 -18.40 0.06 17.65
N VAL A 57 -19.28 -0.05 18.65
CA VAL A 57 -20.73 0.08 18.49
C VAL A 57 -21.40 1.02 19.52
N ASN A 58 -20.62 1.55 20.47
CA ASN A 58 -21.07 2.46 21.54
C ASN A 58 -21.76 3.74 21.03
N ASP A 59 -21.58 4.12 19.76
CA ASP A 59 -22.18 5.31 19.16
C ASP A 59 -23.64 5.13 18.72
N PHE A 60 -24.10 3.88 18.51
CA PHE A 60 -25.44 3.60 17.96
C PHE A 60 -26.21 2.46 18.64
N ILE A 61 -25.54 1.59 19.42
CA ILE A 61 -26.17 0.51 20.20
C ILE A 61 -26.55 1.03 21.59
N ASP A 62 -27.79 0.79 22.03
CA ASP A 62 -28.25 1.14 23.37
C ASP A 62 -27.89 0.07 24.42
N TYR A 63 -27.79 -1.20 24.01
CA TYR A 63 -27.55 -2.34 24.91
C TYR A 63 -26.63 -3.39 24.29
N THR A 64 -25.61 -3.81 25.03
CA THR A 64 -24.74 -4.96 24.71
C THR A 64 -25.02 -6.14 25.65
N ILE A 65 -24.91 -7.36 25.12
CA ILE A 65 -24.98 -8.61 25.90
C ILE A 65 -23.78 -9.47 25.55
N ASP A 66 -23.08 -9.99 26.57
CA ASP A 66 -21.97 -10.91 26.35
C ASP A 66 -22.44 -12.27 25.80
N LEU A 67 -21.58 -12.88 24.99
CA LEU A 67 -21.79 -14.26 24.53
C LEU A 67 -21.76 -15.23 25.72
N PRO A 68 -22.66 -16.25 25.78
CA PRO A 68 -22.69 -17.22 26.87
C PRO A 68 -21.32 -17.86 27.14
N LYS A 69 -21.01 -18.12 28.41
CA LYS A 69 -19.75 -18.77 28.81
C LYS A 69 -19.58 -20.12 28.10
N GLU A 70 -20.67 -20.86 28.00
CA GLU A 70 -20.78 -22.14 27.32
C GLU A 70 -20.42 -22.03 25.82
N PHE A 71 -20.73 -20.90 25.16
CA PHE A 71 -20.33 -20.66 23.77
C PHE A 71 -18.81 -20.41 23.67
N LYS A 72 -18.22 -19.64 24.59
CA LYS A 72 -16.77 -19.38 24.63
C LYS A 72 -15.98 -20.67 24.91
N GLU A 73 -16.55 -21.59 25.70
CA GLU A 73 -16.01 -22.92 26.00
C GLU A 73 -16.07 -23.92 24.82
N LEU A 74 -16.89 -23.68 23.79
CA LEU A 74 -16.86 -24.49 22.55
C LEU A 74 -15.58 -24.26 21.72
N HIS A 75 -14.81 -23.21 22.02
CA HIS A 75 -13.56 -22.85 21.35
C HIS A 75 -13.66 -22.80 19.81
N LEU A 76 -14.81 -22.31 19.31
CA LEU A 76 -15.09 -22.19 17.88
C LEU A 76 -14.11 -21.21 17.20
N GLU A 77 -13.91 -21.40 15.90
CA GLU A 77 -13.02 -20.58 15.08
C GLU A 77 -13.69 -19.26 14.70
N THR A 78 -13.37 -18.19 15.43
CA THR A 78 -13.96 -16.86 15.19
C THR A 78 -13.31 -16.09 14.03
N ASP A 79 -12.28 -16.63 13.36
CA ASP A 79 -11.65 -16.01 12.18
C ASP A 79 -12.41 -16.22 10.84
N CYS A 80 -13.75 -16.34 10.91
CA CYS A 80 -14.63 -16.55 9.75
C CYS A 80 -15.86 -15.61 9.80
N THR A 81 -16.71 -15.56 8.77
CA THR A 81 -17.96 -14.75 8.81
C THR A 81 -18.96 -15.22 9.88
N GLU A 82 -18.74 -16.40 10.42
CA GLU A 82 -19.48 -17.09 11.49
C GLU A 82 -18.46 -17.83 12.37
N ALA A 83 -18.89 -18.59 13.39
CA ALA A 83 -18.00 -19.36 14.25
C ALA A 83 -18.09 -20.88 13.99
N PRO A 84 -17.47 -21.43 12.92
CA PRO A 84 -17.44 -22.88 12.70
C PRO A 84 -16.56 -23.62 13.72
N LEU A 85 -16.61 -24.96 13.70
CA LEU A 85 -15.71 -25.79 14.50
C LEU A 85 -14.23 -25.56 14.09
N PRO A 86 -13.25 -25.70 15.01
CA PRO A 86 -11.84 -25.63 14.70
C PRO A 86 -11.44 -26.51 13.51
N ASN A 87 -10.50 -26.02 12.69
CA ASN A 87 -10.01 -26.68 11.48
C ASN A 87 -11.08 -26.98 10.40
N SER A 88 -12.29 -26.41 10.50
CA SER A 88 -13.29 -26.53 9.43
C SER A 88 -12.80 -25.90 8.12
N PRO A 89 -13.25 -26.39 6.95
CA PRO A 89 -12.96 -25.77 5.66
C PRO A 89 -13.37 -24.29 5.54
N PRO A 90 -12.83 -23.55 4.55
CA PRO A 90 -13.35 -22.24 4.17
C PRO A 90 -14.85 -22.30 3.81
N GLY A 91 -15.64 -21.35 4.31
CA GLY A 91 -17.09 -21.31 4.08
C GLY A 91 -17.95 -22.16 5.02
N SER A 92 -17.37 -22.94 5.95
CA SER A 92 -18.12 -23.60 7.02
C SER A 92 -18.78 -22.59 7.97
N LEU A 93 -19.94 -22.97 8.54
CA LEU A 93 -20.79 -22.12 9.35
C LEU A 93 -20.78 -22.53 10.82
N THR A 94 -21.34 -21.69 11.69
CA THR A 94 -21.66 -22.07 13.08
C THR A 94 -22.58 -23.31 13.08
N PRO A 95 -22.34 -24.32 13.94
CA PRO A 95 -23.22 -25.48 14.06
C PRO A 95 -24.69 -25.02 14.22
N PRO A 96 -25.65 -25.54 13.41
CA PRO A 96 -27.00 -24.96 13.38
C PRO A 96 -27.72 -24.97 14.74
N ASN A 97 -27.47 -25.99 15.57
CA ASN A 97 -27.98 -26.09 16.93
C ASN A 97 -27.39 -25.02 17.87
N VAL A 98 -26.10 -24.71 17.74
CA VAL A 98 -25.44 -23.64 18.51
C VAL A 98 -25.99 -22.27 18.09
N TYR A 99 -26.13 -22.03 16.78
CA TYR A 99 -26.70 -20.78 16.27
C TYR A 99 -28.16 -20.60 16.73
N ALA A 100 -28.98 -21.66 16.70
CA ALA A 100 -30.35 -21.61 17.20
C ALA A 100 -30.40 -21.32 18.71
N ALA A 101 -29.57 -21.99 19.51
CA ALA A 101 -29.48 -21.76 20.96
C ALA A 101 -29.06 -20.32 21.31
N LEU A 102 -28.16 -19.70 20.53
CA LEU A 102 -27.80 -18.29 20.69
C LEU A 102 -28.97 -17.35 20.39
N LEU A 103 -29.76 -17.62 19.35
CA LEU A 103 -30.95 -16.82 19.05
C LEU A 103 -32.03 -16.97 20.13
N GLU A 104 -32.25 -18.19 20.62
CA GLU A 104 -33.15 -18.42 21.76
C GLU A 104 -32.66 -17.68 23.01
N TYR A 105 -31.37 -17.77 23.34
CA TYR A 105 -30.77 -17.03 24.45
C TYR A 105 -30.97 -15.51 24.30
N LEU A 106 -30.64 -14.94 23.14
CA LEU A 106 -30.84 -13.52 22.81
C LEU A 106 -32.32 -13.08 22.98
N ARG A 107 -33.28 -13.91 22.58
CA ARG A 107 -34.72 -13.64 22.72
C ARG A 107 -35.22 -13.58 24.17
N HIS A 108 -34.44 -14.02 25.16
CA HIS A 108 -34.80 -13.87 26.58
C HIS A 108 -34.67 -12.44 27.11
N PHE A 109 -34.11 -11.50 26.32
CA PHE A 109 -33.77 -10.16 26.78
C PHE A 109 -34.67 -9.04 26.25
N TYR A 110 -35.66 -9.35 25.40
CA TYR A 110 -36.57 -8.34 24.84
C TYR A 110 -37.95 -8.88 24.48
N ALA A 111 -38.93 -7.98 24.37
CA ALA A 111 -40.27 -8.30 23.92
C ALA A 111 -40.32 -8.61 22.41
N SER A 112 -40.16 -9.88 22.03
CA SER A 112 -40.09 -10.33 20.63
C SER A 112 -41.29 -9.95 19.75
N LYS A 113 -42.49 -9.77 20.33
CA LYS A 113 -43.71 -9.36 19.60
C LYS A 113 -43.68 -7.91 19.09
N THR A 114 -42.87 -7.05 19.70
CA THR A 114 -42.79 -5.61 19.42
C THR A 114 -41.41 -5.20 18.91
N SER A 115 -40.59 -6.18 18.50
CA SER A 115 -39.17 -6.00 18.19
C SER A 115 -38.82 -6.64 16.84
N MET A 116 -37.75 -6.17 16.23
CA MET A 116 -37.23 -6.66 14.96
C MET A 116 -35.91 -7.41 15.19
N GLU A 117 -35.70 -8.52 14.51
CA GLU A 117 -34.40 -9.19 14.47
C GLU A 117 -33.64 -8.81 13.19
N ALA A 118 -32.55 -8.08 13.34
CA ALA A 118 -31.58 -7.81 12.29
C ALA A 118 -30.38 -8.75 12.50
N LEU A 119 -30.38 -9.90 11.82
CA LEU A 119 -29.36 -10.94 11.96
C LEU A 119 -28.41 -10.96 10.76
N PRO A 120 -27.09 -11.21 10.97
CA PRO A 120 -26.13 -11.26 9.87
C PRO A 120 -26.48 -12.41 8.90
N PRO A 121 -26.43 -12.17 7.57
CA PRO A 121 -26.68 -13.23 6.61
C PRO A 121 -25.64 -14.34 6.72
N ARG A 122 -26.10 -15.60 6.71
CA ARG A 122 -25.26 -16.76 6.99
C ARG A 122 -24.43 -17.20 5.77
N GLY A 123 -23.18 -17.58 6.01
CA GLY A 123 -22.30 -18.16 4.99
C GLY A 123 -22.07 -17.27 3.77
N PRO A 124 -22.11 -17.82 2.53
CA PRO A 124 -21.90 -17.04 1.30
C PRO A 124 -22.88 -15.86 1.13
N ALA A 125 -24.07 -15.93 1.75
CA ALA A 125 -25.04 -14.84 1.73
C ALA A 125 -24.54 -13.59 2.50
N PHE A 126 -23.49 -13.69 3.31
CA PHE A 126 -22.87 -12.54 3.98
C PHE A 126 -22.48 -11.43 3.00
N ARG A 127 -22.08 -11.78 1.77
CA ARG A 127 -21.77 -10.79 0.70
C ARG A 127 -22.96 -9.94 0.28
N ILE A 128 -24.20 -10.28 0.64
CA ILE A 128 -25.36 -9.39 0.43
C ILE A 128 -25.19 -8.12 1.25
N THR A 129 -24.45 -8.15 2.37
CA THR A 129 -24.13 -6.93 3.14
C THR A 129 -23.27 -5.94 2.36
N ASP A 130 -22.51 -6.37 1.33
CA ASP A 130 -21.73 -5.49 0.44
C ASP A 130 -22.62 -4.54 -0.37
N SER A 131 -23.89 -4.91 -0.63
CA SER A 131 -24.85 -4.09 -1.37
C SER A 131 -25.94 -3.46 -0.50
N MET A 132 -25.92 -3.68 0.81
CA MET A 132 -26.81 -3.00 1.76
C MET A 132 -26.34 -1.56 2.02
N PRO A 133 -27.24 -0.60 2.30
CA PRO A 133 -26.85 0.73 2.76
C PRO A 133 -26.07 0.65 4.07
N GLN A 134 -24.94 1.36 4.16
CA GLN A 134 -24.07 1.37 5.33
C GLN A 134 -23.81 2.81 5.79
N VAL A 135 -23.68 3.02 7.10
CA VAL A 135 -23.20 4.25 7.71
C VAL A 135 -21.97 3.93 8.55
N PHE A 136 -20.87 4.60 8.29
CA PHE A 136 -19.64 4.51 9.07
C PHE A 136 -19.48 5.78 9.89
N CYS A 137 -18.91 5.64 11.09
CA CYS A 137 -18.46 6.75 11.91
C CYS A 137 -16.96 6.57 12.17
N LYS A 138 -16.26 7.67 12.40
CA LYS A 138 -14.90 7.62 12.93
C LYS A 138 -14.92 7.13 14.37
N LEU A 139 -14.01 6.23 14.71
CA LEU A 139 -13.79 5.78 16.08
C LEU A 139 -12.84 6.78 16.75
N GLU A 140 -13.35 7.57 17.69
CA GLU A 140 -12.61 8.61 18.41
C GLU A 140 -12.68 8.39 19.93
N THR A 141 -11.55 8.64 20.59
CA THR A 141 -11.35 8.55 22.04
C THR A 141 -10.32 9.60 22.48
N ASP A 142 -10.21 9.82 23.80
CA ASP A 142 -9.25 10.78 24.36
C ASP A 142 -7.79 10.40 24.03
N LYS A 143 -7.09 11.29 23.32
CA LYS A 143 -5.69 11.04 22.93
C LYS A 143 -4.75 10.97 24.13
N ILE A 144 -3.85 9.99 24.12
CA ILE A 144 -2.75 9.86 25.06
C ILE A 144 -1.56 10.68 24.53
N LYS A 145 -0.94 11.49 25.39
CA LYS A 145 0.32 12.15 25.10
C LYS A 145 1.45 11.46 25.87
N LEU A 146 2.41 10.89 25.13
CA LEU A 146 3.65 10.33 25.67
C LEU A 146 4.84 11.25 25.33
N ASP A 147 6.03 10.92 25.83
CA ASP A 147 7.28 11.65 25.59
C ASP A 147 7.86 11.42 24.19
N LYS A 148 7.43 10.36 23.51
CA LYS A 148 7.85 9.97 22.15
C LYS A 148 6.64 9.74 21.24
N PRO A 149 6.79 9.90 19.91
CA PRO A 149 5.71 9.58 18.97
C PRO A 149 5.36 8.10 19.00
N ILE A 150 4.08 7.79 18.77
CA ILE A 150 3.52 6.44 18.91
C ILE A 150 3.31 5.83 17.51
N ILE A 151 3.77 4.59 17.32
CA ILE A 151 3.45 3.77 16.14
C ILE A 151 2.75 2.49 16.60
N CYS A 152 1.56 2.23 16.07
CA CYS A 152 0.82 0.99 16.34
C CYS A 152 1.24 -0.10 15.35
N VAL A 153 1.67 -1.27 15.83
CA VAL A 153 2.08 -2.40 14.98
C VAL A 153 1.16 -3.59 15.24
N PHE A 154 0.66 -4.20 14.17
CA PHE A 154 -0.23 -5.37 14.23
C PHE A 154 0.44 -6.58 13.57
N PRO A 155 1.28 -7.34 14.31
CA PRO A 155 2.10 -8.40 13.76
C PRO A 155 1.27 -9.66 13.51
N ARG A 156 0.50 -9.70 12.41
CA ARG A 156 -0.42 -10.80 12.07
C ARG A 156 0.29 -12.17 12.11
N ALA A 157 -0.25 -13.07 12.92
CA ALA A 157 0.11 -14.48 12.96
C ALA A 157 -1.17 -15.32 13.11
N ARG A 158 -1.86 -15.59 12.00
CA ARG A 158 -3.05 -16.46 11.98
C ARG A 158 -2.76 -17.82 11.37
N THR A 159 -3.42 -18.86 11.88
CA THR A 159 -3.44 -20.21 11.29
C THR A 159 -4.23 -20.23 9.97
N ARG A 160 -5.38 -19.54 9.93
CA ARG A 160 -6.20 -19.37 8.73
C ARG A 160 -5.57 -18.32 7.80
N SER A 161 -5.42 -18.71 6.54
CA SER A 161 -4.64 -17.96 5.54
C SER A 161 -3.22 -17.61 6.02
N ALA A 162 -2.49 -18.59 6.58
CA ALA A 162 -1.15 -18.42 7.11
C ALA A 162 -0.11 -17.91 6.10
N GLN A 163 -0.34 -18.11 4.79
CA GLN A 163 0.47 -17.53 3.70
C GLN A 163 0.45 -16.00 3.64
N ARG A 164 -0.43 -15.35 4.43
CA ARG A 164 -0.51 -13.88 4.61
C ARG A 164 0.20 -13.38 5.87
N ASN A 165 0.93 -14.24 6.59
CA ASN A 165 1.75 -13.82 7.72
C ASN A 165 3.10 -13.34 7.18
N VAL A 166 3.49 -12.11 7.51
CA VAL A 166 4.91 -11.73 7.52
C VAL A 166 5.59 -12.53 8.64
N PRO A 167 6.77 -13.14 8.42
CA PRO A 167 7.44 -13.94 9.44
C PRO A 167 7.72 -13.17 10.73
N GLU A 168 7.57 -13.84 11.88
CA GLU A 168 7.66 -13.21 13.20
C GLU A 168 9.01 -12.56 13.50
N PHE A 169 10.11 -13.08 12.93
CA PHE A 169 11.44 -12.49 13.08
C PHE A 169 11.58 -11.13 12.36
N ILE A 170 10.83 -10.89 11.26
CA ILE A 170 10.78 -9.60 10.57
C ILE A 170 9.99 -8.59 11.39
N TRP A 171 8.87 -8.99 11.99
CA TRP A 171 8.14 -8.13 12.94
C TRP A 171 9.04 -7.72 14.12
N ARG A 172 9.79 -8.67 14.68
CA ARG A 172 10.71 -8.39 15.78
C ARG A 172 11.80 -7.37 15.39
N ASP A 173 12.49 -7.61 14.28
CA ASP A 173 13.55 -6.72 13.79
C ASP A 173 13.03 -5.32 13.45
N LEU A 174 11.82 -5.24 12.85
CA LEU A 174 11.10 -3.97 12.65
C LEU A 174 10.86 -3.24 13.98
N ILE A 175 10.34 -3.92 15.00
CA ILE A 175 10.06 -3.29 16.30
C ILE A 175 11.36 -2.84 16.99
N ASP A 176 12.41 -3.67 16.96
CA ASP A 176 13.75 -3.32 17.47
C ASP A 176 14.31 -2.08 16.74
N LYS A 177 14.08 -1.95 15.42
CA LYS A 177 14.46 -0.77 14.62
C LYS A 177 13.62 0.46 14.96
N LEU A 178 12.29 0.34 15.09
CA LEU A 178 11.40 1.46 15.47
C LEU A 178 11.77 2.03 16.85
N VAL A 179 12.00 1.18 17.84
CA VAL A 179 12.45 1.60 19.18
C VAL A 179 13.78 2.37 19.11
N LYS A 180 14.76 1.88 18.32
CA LYS A 180 16.05 2.58 18.10
C LYS A 180 15.88 3.93 17.39
N ASN A 181 14.82 4.12 16.61
CA ASN A 181 14.48 5.38 15.95
C ASN A 181 13.59 6.29 16.85
N ASN A 182 13.59 6.07 18.17
CA ASN A 182 12.93 6.89 19.18
C ASN A 182 11.39 6.92 19.10
N PHE A 183 10.78 5.82 18.66
CA PHE A 183 9.32 5.61 18.73
C PHE A 183 8.91 4.79 19.96
N ILE A 184 7.71 5.07 20.48
CA ILE A 184 6.98 4.12 21.33
C ILE A 184 6.16 3.22 20.41
N VAL A 185 6.34 1.92 20.54
CA VAL A 185 5.67 0.94 19.68
C VAL A 185 4.54 0.26 20.47
N VAL A 186 3.31 0.37 19.99
CA VAL A 186 2.14 -0.27 20.60
C VAL A 186 1.82 -1.53 19.80
N LEU A 187 1.95 -2.71 20.41
CA LEU A 187 1.61 -3.98 19.75
C LEU A 187 0.13 -4.31 19.96
N GLY A 188 -0.63 -4.43 18.88
CA GLY A 188 -2.05 -4.73 18.90
C GLY A 188 -2.39 -6.09 18.28
N GLY A 189 -3.41 -6.76 18.80
CA GLY A 189 -3.88 -8.05 18.28
C GLY A 189 -4.49 -8.93 19.37
N THR A 190 -4.73 -10.20 19.04
CA THR A 190 -5.14 -11.24 20.01
C THR A 190 -4.05 -12.31 20.10
N PRO A 191 -3.92 -13.04 21.23
CA PRO A 191 -2.90 -14.08 21.38
C PRO A 191 -2.98 -15.23 20.36
N LYS A 192 -4.13 -15.38 19.69
CA LYS A 192 -4.37 -16.39 18.62
C LYS A 192 -4.22 -15.83 17.20
N GLY A 193 -4.05 -14.52 17.04
CA GLY A 193 -4.07 -13.85 15.73
C GLY A 193 -2.90 -12.91 15.46
N ALA A 194 -2.03 -12.66 16.45
CA ALA A 194 -0.82 -11.87 16.34
C ALA A 194 0.36 -12.57 17.02
N GLY A 195 1.56 -12.45 16.44
CA GLY A 195 2.81 -12.95 17.03
C GLY A 195 3.36 -12.00 18.08
N LEU A 196 4.49 -12.33 18.69
CA LEU A 196 5.17 -11.47 19.68
C LEU A 196 4.31 -11.14 20.93
N ALA A 197 3.39 -12.02 21.32
CA ALA A 197 2.56 -11.85 22.51
C ALA A 197 3.39 -11.67 23.81
N ASP A 198 4.54 -12.35 23.90
CA ASP A 198 5.46 -12.29 25.04
C ASP A 198 6.63 -11.29 24.83
N TYR A 199 6.62 -10.50 23.75
CA TYR A 199 7.70 -9.55 23.47
C TYR A 199 7.65 -8.35 24.42
N ALA A 200 8.79 -8.02 25.01
CA ALA A 200 8.95 -6.94 25.98
C ALA A 200 10.19 -6.07 25.68
N ASN A 201 10.03 -4.76 25.75
CA ASN A 201 11.07 -3.74 25.62
C ASN A 201 10.57 -2.47 26.33
N GLU A 202 11.47 -1.65 26.89
CA GLU A 202 11.11 -0.43 27.64
C GLU A 202 10.24 0.58 26.84
N ASN A 203 10.39 0.64 25.51
CA ASN A 203 9.63 1.54 24.64
C ASN A 203 8.49 0.82 23.90
N VAL A 204 8.07 -0.37 24.36
CA VAL A 204 7.00 -1.16 23.74
C VAL A 204 5.85 -1.42 24.71
N ILE A 205 4.65 -1.04 24.28
CA ILE A 205 3.40 -1.27 25.00
C ILE A 205 2.70 -2.45 24.33
N ASN A 206 2.81 -3.64 24.92
CA ASN A 206 2.26 -4.86 24.34
C ASN A 206 0.82 -5.11 24.81
N LEU A 207 -0.16 -4.88 23.92
CA LEU A 207 -1.59 -5.14 24.18
C LEU A 207 -2.05 -6.51 23.64
N ILE A 208 -1.17 -7.31 23.02
CA ILE A 208 -1.54 -8.61 22.45
C ILE A 208 -1.95 -9.57 23.57
N GLY A 209 -1.14 -9.69 24.62
CA GLY A 209 -1.42 -10.49 25.83
C GLY A 209 -2.33 -9.82 26.87
N TYR A 210 -2.83 -8.61 26.62
CA TYR A 210 -3.73 -7.90 27.54
C TYR A 210 -5.18 -8.38 27.34
N GLU A 211 -5.80 -9.02 28.34
CA GLU A 211 -7.10 -9.72 28.19
C GLU A 211 -8.30 -9.07 28.90
N GLU A 212 -8.16 -7.84 29.40
CA GLU A 212 -9.27 -7.09 30.02
C GLU A 212 -10.29 -6.56 28.99
N GLU A 213 -11.52 -6.29 29.43
CA GLU A 213 -12.63 -5.82 28.58
C GLU A 213 -12.33 -4.51 27.84
N ASP A 214 -11.49 -3.63 28.41
CA ASP A 214 -11.10 -2.34 27.81
C ASP A 214 -9.99 -2.45 26.74
N LYS A 215 -9.55 -3.66 26.37
CA LYS A 215 -8.49 -3.90 25.37
C LYS A 215 -8.72 -3.13 24.07
N THR A 216 -9.89 -3.26 23.44
CA THR A 216 -10.18 -2.60 22.15
C THR A 216 -10.28 -1.10 22.32
N PHE A 217 -10.79 -0.61 23.46
CA PHE A 217 -10.79 0.82 23.76
C PHE A 217 -9.36 1.35 23.81
N LYS A 218 -8.44 0.68 24.52
CA LYS A 218 -7.02 1.02 24.53
C LYS A 218 -6.38 1.00 23.15
N ILE A 219 -6.68 0.00 22.31
CA ILE A 219 -6.15 -0.05 20.94
C ILE A 219 -6.65 1.15 20.11
N ILE A 220 -7.93 1.50 20.18
CA ILE A 220 -8.49 2.71 19.55
C ILE A 220 -7.80 3.97 20.09
N GLN A 221 -7.59 4.05 21.41
CA GLN A 221 -6.94 5.17 22.08
C GLN A 221 -5.51 5.39 21.59
N TYR A 222 -4.72 4.33 21.47
CA TYR A 222 -3.38 4.43 20.89
C TYR A 222 -3.42 4.74 19.39
N LEU A 223 -4.37 4.19 18.62
CA LEU A 223 -4.55 4.55 17.20
C LEU A 223 -4.89 6.03 16.98
N ASN A 224 -5.79 6.61 17.78
CA ASN A 224 -6.10 8.05 17.71
C ASN A 224 -4.91 8.94 18.15
N SER A 225 -3.93 8.36 18.85
CA SER A 225 -2.73 9.02 19.37
C SER A 225 -1.47 8.75 18.53
N ALA A 226 -1.53 7.80 17.60
CA ALA A 226 -0.39 7.37 16.80
C ALA A 226 -0.18 8.26 15.58
N ILE A 227 1.08 8.41 15.18
CA ILE A 227 1.46 9.10 13.93
C ILE A 227 1.20 8.21 12.71
N CYS A 228 1.30 6.88 12.87
CA CYS A 228 0.84 5.90 11.91
C CYS A 228 0.61 4.51 12.55
N SER A 229 0.00 3.61 11.80
CA SER A 229 0.00 2.17 12.07
C SER A 229 0.74 1.37 11.00
N ILE A 230 1.19 0.17 11.35
CA ILE A 230 1.86 -0.80 10.47
C ILE A 230 1.11 -2.12 10.60
N SER A 231 0.57 -2.63 9.49
CA SER A 231 -0.18 -3.90 9.49
C SER A 231 -0.10 -4.66 8.16
N SER A 232 -0.26 -5.98 8.23
CA SER A 232 -0.64 -6.79 7.06
C SER A 232 -2.17 -6.95 6.99
N GLN A 233 -2.71 -7.16 5.79
CA GLN A 233 -4.16 -7.25 5.50
C GLN A 233 -4.96 -8.11 6.49
N SER A 234 -5.66 -7.44 7.41
CA SER A 234 -6.42 -8.07 8.49
C SER A 234 -7.41 -7.07 9.13
N GLY A 235 -8.26 -7.55 10.05
CA GLY A 235 -9.24 -6.70 10.74
C GLY A 235 -8.64 -5.48 11.45
N SER A 236 -7.40 -5.56 11.95
CA SER A 236 -6.73 -4.42 12.58
C SER A 236 -6.30 -3.33 11.59
N THR A 237 -6.10 -3.66 10.32
CA THR A 237 -5.96 -2.66 9.25
C THR A 237 -7.25 -1.84 9.16
N HIS A 238 -8.41 -2.50 9.09
CA HIS A 238 -9.70 -1.81 9.06
C HIS A 238 -9.99 -1.01 10.34
N LEU A 239 -9.55 -1.49 11.52
CA LEU A 239 -9.62 -0.71 12.75
C LEU A 239 -8.81 0.59 12.65
N SER A 240 -7.58 0.51 12.14
CA SER A 240 -6.70 1.68 11.96
C SER A 240 -7.34 2.73 11.06
N LEU A 241 -7.90 2.30 9.92
CA LEU A 241 -8.63 3.16 9.00
C LEU A 241 -9.89 3.78 9.63
N ASN A 242 -10.68 3.02 10.41
CA ASN A 242 -11.86 3.57 11.09
C ASN A 242 -11.51 4.50 12.26
N CYS A 243 -10.29 4.41 12.81
CA CYS A 243 -9.76 5.38 13.78
C CYS A 243 -9.15 6.64 13.12
N ASP A 244 -9.14 6.69 11.78
CA ASP A 244 -8.44 7.69 10.98
C ASP A 244 -6.94 7.80 11.30
N CYS A 245 -6.33 6.66 11.66
CA CYS A 245 -4.90 6.54 11.89
C CYS A 245 -4.21 6.28 10.54
N PRO A 246 -3.28 7.15 10.09
CA PRO A 246 -2.51 6.92 8.87
C PRO A 246 -1.90 5.52 8.86
N SER A 247 -2.12 4.73 7.81
CA SER A 247 -1.86 3.28 7.85
C SER A 247 -0.88 2.83 6.76
N TYR A 248 0.26 2.25 7.16
CA TYR A 248 1.11 1.47 6.27
C TYR A 248 0.62 0.01 6.22
N ILE A 249 0.39 -0.49 5.01
CA ILE A 249 -0.33 -1.73 4.74
C ILE A 249 0.50 -2.63 3.82
N ILE A 250 0.74 -3.87 4.26
CA ILE A 250 1.47 -4.89 3.51
C ILE A 250 0.48 -5.91 2.92
N GLY A 251 0.50 -6.15 1.60
CA GLY A 251 -0.23 -7.28 0.99
C GLY A 251 -0.57 -7.18 -0.50
N HIS A 252 -1.64 -7.83 -0.96
CA HIS A 252 -1.98 -7.98 -2.39
C HIS A 252 -3.39 -7.49 -2.77
N GLU A 253 -4.25 -7.16 -1.81
CA GLU A 253 -5.57 -6.55 -2.03
C GLU A 253 -5.53 -5.02 -1.81
N ASP A 254 -4.70 -4.29 -2.57
CA ASP A 254 -4.49 -2.83 -2.43
C ASP A 254 -5.81 -2.04 -2.41
N LYS A 255 -6.47 -1.97 -3.58
CA LYS A 255 -7.73 -1.24 -3.78
C LYS A 255 -8.76 -1.51 -2.67
N ARG A 256 -8.82 -2.73 -2.16
CA ARG A 256 -9.74 -3.10 -1.07
C ARG A 256 -9.48 -2.31 0.21
N HIS A 257 -8.22 -2.13 0.58
CA HIS A 257 -7.84 -1.50 1.85
C HIS A 257 -7.55 0.00 1.72
N THR A 258 -7.18 0.48 0.53
CA THR A 258 -6.85 1.90 0.27
C THR A 258 -8.04 2.69 -0.28
N VAL A 259 -9.01 2.04 -0.92
CA VAL A 259 -10.19 2.66 -1.55
C VAL A 259 -11.50 2.05 -1.08
N ASP A 260 -11.78 0.78 -1.39
CA ASP A 260 -13.13 0.21 -1.26
C ASP A 260 -13.59 0.11 0.21
N GLU A 261 -12.68 -0.12 1.16
CA GLU A 261 -12.94 -0.21 2.61
C GLU A 261 -12.27 0.91 3.43
N ASN A 262 -11.66 1.90 2.77
CA ASN A 262 -11.11 3.10 3.40
C ASN A 262 -12.19 4.19 3.54
N ARG A 263 -13.09 4.01 4.50
CA ARG A 263 -14.34 4.80 4.57
C ARG A 263 -14.19 6.27 5.00
N LEU A 264 -13.01 6.67 5.44
CA LEU A 264 -12.71 8.02 5.93
C LEU A 264 -11.69 8.76 5.05
N ASP A 265 -11.31 8.19 3.90
CA ASP A 265 -10.19 8.67 3.05
C ASP A 265 -8.87 8.83 3.84
N THR A 266 -8.69 8.01 4.89
CA THR A 266 -7.53 8.02 5.77
C THR A 266 -6.25 7.79 4.97
N PRO A 267 -5.15 8.51 5.23
CA PRO A 267 -3.91 8.31 4.49
C PRO A 267 -3.40 6.88 4.58
N THR A 268 -3.01 6.31 3.45
CA THR A 268 -2.42 4.97 3.37
C THR A 268 -1.15 4.97 2.55
N SER A 269 -0.16 4.19 2.99
CA SER A 269 0.93 3.71 2.14
C SER A 269 0.79 2.20 1.99
N PHE A 270 0.92 1.67 0.77
CA PHE A 270 0.64 0.27 0.47
C PHE A 270 1.83 -0.42 -0.22
N ARG A 271 2.38 -1.45 0.42
CA ARG A 271 3.45 -2.28 -0.12
C ARG A 271 2.84 -3.53 -0.75
N TYR A 272 2.77 -3.53 -2.08
CA TYR A 272 2.24 -4.65 -2.85
C TYR A 272 3.18 -5.85 -2.84
N ILE A 273 2.77 -6.95 -2.20
CA ILE A 273 3.46 -8.24 -2.22
C ILE A 273 2.45 -9.39 -2.30
N THR A 274 2.76 -10.39 -3.13
CA THR A 274 1.99 -11.65 -3.23
C THR A 274 2.52 -12.75 -2.31
N ASP A 275 3.81 -12.70 -1.96
CA ASP A 275 4.44 -13.56 -0.96
C ASP A 275 4.90 -12.74 0.25
N TYR A 276 4.25 -12.95 1.40
CA TYR A 276 4.52 -12.21 2.63
C TYR A 276 5.86 -12.58 3.30
N ARG A 277 6.57 -13.58 2.76
CA ARG A 277 7.91 -13.98 3.20
C ARG A 277 9.03 -13.27 2.44
N ALA A 278 8.70 -12.52 1.38
CA ALA A 278 9.67 -11.84 0.52
C ALA A 278 9.96 -10.39 0.94
N ILE A 279 9.31 -9.89 1.98
CA ILE A 279 9.55 -8.56 2.58
C ILE A 279 10.46 -8.68 3.79
N ASP A 280 11.31 -7.67 4.02
CA ASP A 280 12.18 -7.55 5.19
C ASP A 280 11.84 -6.29 6.02
N ALA A 281 12.49 -6.14 7.16
CA ALA A 281 12.22 -5.03 8.09
C ALA A 281 12.82 -3.69 7.66
N ASP A 282 13.91 -3.66 6.87
CA ASP A 282 14.50 -2.42 6.38
C ASP A 282 13.60 -1.80 5.29
N THR A 283 13.11 -2.62 4.36
CA THR A 283 12.07 -2.22 3.38
C THR A 283 10.85 -1.59 4.07
N ILE A 284 10.36 -2.20 5.16
CA ILE A 284 9.21 -1.65 5.91
C ILE A 284 9.59 -0.33 6.62
N ILE A 285 10.77 -0.24 7.22
CA ILE A 285 11.26 0.99 7.87
C ILE A 285 11.38 2.14 6.87
N GLU A 286 11.91 1.88 5.67
CA GLU A 286 12.07 2.88 4.60
C GLU A 286 10.71 3.37 4.08
N ASP A 287 9.78 2.45 3.81
CA ASP A 287 8.40 2.80 3.42
C ASP A 287 7.69 3.65 4.48
N VAL A 288 7.82 3.27 5.76
CA VAL A 288 7.21 4.00 6.88
C VAL A 288 7.86 5.37 7.07
N ARG A 289 9.18 5.49 6.93
CA ARG A 289 9.88 6.79 6.94
C ARG A 289 9.39 7.69 5.82
N GLY A 290 9.33 7.18 4.59
CA GLY A 290 8.78 7.89 3.44
C GLY A 290 7.34 8.34 3.70
N PHE A 291 6.51 7.44 4.23
CA PHE A 291 5.12 7.72 4.58
C PHE A 291 4.97 8.82 5.65
N LEU A 292 5.76 8.77 6.73
CA LEU A 292 5.75 9.79 7.77
C LEU A 292 6.16 11.19 7.26
N VAL A 293 7.11 11.27 6.31
CA VAL A 293 7.47 12.54 5.66
C VAL A 293 6.31 13.10 4.82
N VAL A 294 5.49 12.25 4.18
CA VAL A 294 4.26 12.69 3.50
C VAL A 294 3.32 13.36 4.49
N LEU A 295 3.10 12.70 5.63
CA LEU A 295 2.14 13.11 6.64
C LEU A 295 2.57 14.42 7.31
N GLU A 296 3.85 14.57 7.65
CA GLU A 296 4.41 15.84 8.16
C GLU A 296 4.21 16.97 7.13
N LYS A 297 4.59 16.77 5.85
CA LYS A 297 4.44 17.80 4.80
C LYS A 297 2.99 18.24 4.57
N ASN A 298 2.01 17.38 4.87
CA ASN A 298 0.58 17.68 4.74
C ASN A 298 -0.08 18.10 6.07
N GLY A 299 0.69 18.27 7.15
CA GLY A 299 0.21 18.80 8.43
C GLY A 299 -0.57 17.82 9.32
N TYR A 300 -0.37 16.51 9.16
CA TYR A 300 -1.05 15.50 9.99
C TYR A 300 -0.54 15.42 11.44
N PHE A 301 0.70 15.88 11.69
CA PHE A 301 1.28 16.01 13.02
C PHE A 301 2.40 17.06 13.03
N ASP A 302 2.69 17.62 14.22
CA ASP A 302 3.79 18.56 14.43
C ASP A 302 5.16 17.90 14.21
N THR A 303 6.15 18.69 13.78
CA THR A 303 7.53 18.23 13.54
C THR A 303 8.07 17.47 14.74
N ILE A 304 8.28 16.17 14.55
CA ILE A 304 8.91 15.28 15.52
C ILE A 304 10.32 15.80 15.74
N ASN A 305 10.65 16.21 16.98
CA ASN A 305 11.94 16.82 17.24
C ASN A 305 13.05 15.76 17.10
N SER A 306 13.85 15.91 16.05
CA SER A 306 14.57 14.81 15.41
C SER A 306 15.99 15.22 15.03
N ASP A 307 16.67 15.94 15.93
CA ASP A 307 18.04 16.45 15.75
C ASP A 307 19.13 15.36 15.64
N THR A 308 18.77 14.07 15.65
CA THR A 308 19.62 12.93 15.25
C THR A 308 19.10 12.14 14.03
N ILE A 309 17.98 12.55 13.44
CA ILE A 309 17.29 11.88 12.33
C ILE A 309 17.07 12.84 11.13
N VAL A 310 17.20 14.17 11.31
CA VAL A 310 16.85 15.19 10.30
C VAL A 310 17.83 16.37 10.27
N SER A 311 18.87 16.33 9.44
CA SER A 311 19.56 17.58 9.02
C SER A 311 20.40 17.52 7.74
N GLN A 312 21.06 16.41 7.39
CA GLN A 312 21.91 16.35 6.19
C GLN A 312 21.16 15.84 4.93
N ASP A 313 20.33 14.80 5.03
CA ASP A 313 19.63 14.24 3.85
C ASP A 313 18.29 14.93 3.56
N ILE A 314 17.67 15.59 4.54
CA ILE A 314 16.27 16.03 4.41
C ILE A 314 16.10 17.40 3.74
N ASN A 315 17.14 18.24 3.70
CA ASN A 315 17.12 19.39 2.79
C ASN A 315 17.35 18.98 1.32
N ILE A 316 17.80 17.75 1.08
CA ILE A 316 17.90 17.13 -0.26
C ILE A 316 16.58 16.41 -0.61
N MET A 317 15.94 15.72 0.34
CA MET A 317 14.63 15.07 0.12
C MET A 317 13.39 16.00 0.18
N ARG A 318 13.46 17.17 0.84
CA ARG A 318 12.27 18.03 1.01
C ARG A 318 11.70 18.57 -0.30
N SER A 319 12.50 18.65 -1.37
CA SER A 319 12.12 19.18 -2.69
C SER A 319 11.38 18.22 -3.63
N LEU A 320 11.25 16.91 -3.32
CA LEU A 320 10.79 15.90 -4.28
C LEU A 320 9.42 15.23 -3.92
N MET A 321 8.32 15.81 -4.44
CA MET A 321 7.00 15.21 -4.80
C MET A 321 5.84 14.95 -3.77
N HIS A 322 4.59 14.86 -4.32
CA HIS A 322 3.38 14.11 -3.86
C HIS A 322 2.14 14.32 -4.79
N PRO A 323 1.05 13.50 -4.75
CA PRO A 323 0.74 12.41 -3.82
C PRO A 323 0.78 10.99 -4.45
N HIS A 324 -0.36 10.44 -4.92
CA HIS A 324 -0.59 8.98 -5.13
C HIS A 324 0.45 8.23 -5.99
N GLU A 325 0.42 8.33 -7.33
CA GLU A 325 1.51 7.76 -8.16
C GLU A 325 2.84 8.51 -7.96
N LYS A 326 2.87 9.53 -7.11
CA LYS A 326 4.02 10.39 -6.88
C LYS A 326 4.85 10.01 -5.66
N ALA A 327 4.81 8.73 -5.27
CA ALA A 327 5.70 8.16 -4.25
C ALA A 327 6.76 7.20 -4.83
N SER A 328 6.46 6.46 -5.90
CA SER A 328 7.39 5.50 -6.53
C SER A 328 7.71 5.76 -8.02
N LEU A 329 7.05 6.76 -8.63
CA LEU A 329 7.12 7.00 -10.08
C LEU A 329 7.66 8.38 -10.45
N ALA A 330 8.08 9.20 -9.47
CA ALA A 330 8.44 10.59 -9.73
C ALA A 330 9.78 11.05 -9.16
N VAL A 331 10.59 10.21 -8.49
CA VAL A 331 12.02 10.55 -8.23
C VAL A 331 12.80 10.21 -9.50
N LEU A 332 13.69 11.10 -9.93
CA LEU A 332 14.70 10.74 -10.90
C LEU A 332 15.72 9.83 -10.21
N THR A 333 15.69 8.54 -10.55
CA THR A 333 16.50 7.48 -9.93
C THR A 333 17.65 7.02 -10.82
N ARG A 334 17.68 7.57 -12.04
CA ARG A 334 18.58 7.24 -13.13
C ARG A 334 19.78 8.18 -13.09
N PRO A 335 20.98 7.77 -12.59
CA PRO A 335 22.05 8.73 -12.27
C PRO A 335 22.52 9.57 -13.46
N SER A 336 22.46 8.98 -14.67
CA SER A 336 22.77 9.70 -15.90
C SER A 336 21.89 10.95 -16.10
N LEU A 337 20.61 10.88 -15.75
CA LEU A 337 19.64 11.96 -15.95
C LEU A 337 19.82 13.11 -14.94
N PHE A 338 20.58 12.94 -13.86
CA PHE A 338 20.95 14.03 -12.95
C PHE A 338 21.70 15.17 -13.66
N ASN A 339 22.40 14.86 -14.75
CA ASN A 339 23.08 15.83 -15.62
C ASN A 339 22.11 16.80 -16.34
N LEU A 340 20.79 16.63 -16.18
CA LEU A 340 19.74 17.47 -16.76
C LEU A 340 18.97 18.29 -15.71
N LEU A 341 19.17 18.04 -14.42
CA LEU A 341 18.50 18.78 -13.35
C LEU A 341 18.83 20.28 -13.44
N GLY A 342 17.81 21.12 -13.26
CA GLY A 342 17.95 22.58 -13.35
C GLY A 342 18.11 23.14 -14.76
N LYS A 343 18.15 22.32 -15.81
CA LYS A 343 18.07 22.79 -17.21
C LYS A 343 16.61 23.00 -17.62
N GLU A 344 16.35 24.04 -18.40
CA GLU A 344 15.01 24.41 -18.88
C GLU A 344 14.79 24.10 -20.35
N ASN A 345 13.52 23.94 -20.73
CA ASN A 345 13.05 23.80 -22.12
C ASN A 345 13.65 22.61 -22.89
N LEU A 346 13.91 21.52 -22.18
CA LEU A 346 14.57 20.31 -22.68
C LEU A 346 13.72 19.61 -23.75
N VAL A 347 14.38 19.23 -24.84
CA VAL A 347 13.89 18.34 -25.88
C VAL A 347 14.67 17.03 -25.76
N GLY A 348 13.99 15.88 -25.63
CA GLY A 348 14.68 14.60 -25.46
C GLY A 348 14.00 13.44 -26.17
N ALA A 349 14.74 12.33 -26.29
CA ALA A 349 14.20 11.06 -26.78
C ALA A 349 14.52 9.92 -25.81
N GLU A 350 13.55 9.05 -25.59
CA GLU A 350 13.71 7.78 -24.91
C GLU A 350 13.39 6.64 -25.90
N ILE A 351 14.35 5.73 -26.03
CA ILE A 351 14.28 4.57 -26.93
C ILE A 351 14.06 3.33 -26.09
N GLY A 352 13.02 2.55 -26.36
CA GLY A 352 12.59 1.43 -25.54
C GLY A 352 11.86 1.92 -24.30
N THR A 353 10.56 2.18 -24.43
CA THR A 353 9.76 2.80 -23.35
C THR A 353 8.92 1.79 -22.58
N TYR A 354 8.61 0.61 -23.13
CA TYR A 354 7.79 -0.43 -22.50
C TYR A 354 6.44 0.08 -21.96
N ARG A 355 6.34 0.39 -20.66
CA ARG A 355 5.16 0.98 -19.97
C ARG A 355 5.26 2.50 -19.73
N GLY A 356 6.36 3.12 -20.13
CA GLY A 356 6.64 4.55 -19.93
C GLY A 356 7.09 4.94 -18.52
N VAL A 357 7.50 3.99 -17.67
CA VAL A 357 7.84 4.28 -16.26
C VAL A 357 8.96 5.33 -16.13
N ASN A 358 9.99 5.25 -16.96
CA ASN A 358 11.07 6.24 -16.98
C ASN A 358 10.68 7.53 -17.73
N ALA A 359 9.94 7.45 -18.85
CA ALA A 359 9.31 8.61 -19.49
C ALA A 359 8.50 9.46 -18.50
N TYR A 360 7.73 8.84 -17.61
CA TYR A 360 6.98 9.54 -16.59
C TYR A 360 7.91 10.24 -15.59
N LYS A 361 8.98 9.58 -15.10
CA LYS A 361 10.00 10.20 -14.24
C LYS A 361 10.67 11.40 -14.90
N ILE A 362 11.05 11.26 -16.17
CA ILE A 362 11.59 12.35 -17.00
C ILE A 362 10.64 13.56 -16.99
N LEU A 363 9.33 13.34 -17.22
CA LEU A 363 8.34 14.42 -17.26
C LEU A 363 8.00 15.04 -15.89
N GLN A 364 8.16 14.29 -14.80
CA GLN A 364 7.94 14.81 -13.44
C GLN A 364 9.14 15.63 -12.92
N ASN A 365 10.38 15.29 -13.31
CA ASN A 365 11.60 15.90 -12.76
C ASN A 365 12.24 16.95 -13.66
N LEU A 366 12.11 16.81 -14.98
CA LEU A 366 12.85 17.63 -15.95
C LEU A 366 11.90 18.61 -16.64
N SER A 367 12.42 19.80 -16.96
CA SER A 367 11.67 20.85 -17.64
C SER A 367 11.53 20.52 -19.14
N ILE A 368 10.69 19.54 -19.45
CA ILE A 368 10.47 19.03 -20.80
C ILE A 368 9.53 19.96 -21.60
N THR A 369 10.04 20.45 -22.73
CA THR A 369 9.26 21.02 -23.84
C THR A 369 8.73 19.93 -24.75
N LYS A 370 9.58 18.93 -25.07
CA LYS A 370 9.22 17.82 -25.96
C LYS A 370 9.93 16.53 -25.56
N LEU A 371 9.19 15.43 -25.42
CA LEU A 371 9.74 14.08 -25.26
C LEU A 371 9.24 13.16 -26.38
N TYR A 372 10.19 12.55 -27.08
CA TYR A 372 9.98 11.49 -28.04
C TYR A 372 10.02 10.14 -27.32
N MET A 373 8.90 9.42 -27.31
CA MET A 373 8.77 8.09 -26.71
C MET A 373 8.73 7.05 -27.82
N ILE A 374 9.79 6.26 -27.96
CA ILE A 374 10.03 5.43 -29.15
C ILE A 374 10.08 3.96 -28.77
N ASP A 375 9.09 3.18 -29.21
CA ASP A 375 9.02 1.73 -29.02
C ASP A 375 8.07 1.14 -30.09
N PRO A 376 8.39 0.03 -30.78
CA PRO A 376 7.55 -0.47 -31.87
C PRO A 376 6.12 -0.85 -31.49
N TYR A 377 5.88 -1.40 -30.28
CA TYR A 377 4.60 -2.01 -29.89
C TYR A 377 4.02 -3.03 -30.90
N ASP A 378 4.90 -3.66 -31.69
CA ASP A 378 4.60 -4.63 -32.73
C ASP A 378 5.40 -5.90 -32.42
N ALA A 379 4.71 -7.04 -32.22
CA ALA A 379 5.32 -8.32 -31.85
C ALA A 379 6.20 -8.95 -32.94
N SER A 380 6.20 -8.39 -34.16
CA SER A 380 7.20 -8.70 -35.19
C SER A 380 8.57 -8.06 -34.92
N LYS A 381 8.67 -7.23 -33.87
CA LYS A 381 9.87 -6.53 -33.40
C LYS A 381 10.04 -6.76 -31.88
N PRO A 382 11.27 -6.66 -31.35
CA PRO A 382 11.47 -6.58 -29.91
C PRO A 382 10.89 -5.27 -29.35
N ILE A 383 10.13 -5.37 -28.26
CA ILE A 383 9.53 -4.26 -27.50
C ILE A 383 10.35 -4.12 -26.22
N ALA A 384 11.01 -2.96 -26.00
CA ALA A 384 12.06 -2.79 -25.00
C ALA A 384 13.01 -4.01 -24.89
N GLY A 385 13.58 -4.42 -26.04
CA GLY A 385 14.49 -5.56 -26.14
C GLY A 385 13.84 -6.96 -26.07
N MET A 386 12.57 -7.08 -25.66
CA MET A 386 11.91 -8.36 -25.42
C MET A 386 11.02 -8.83 -26.59
N ASN A 387 10.99 -10.14 -26.84
CA ASN A 387 10.01 -10.77 -27.74
C ASN A 387 8.68 -10.96 -27.00
N ILE A 388 7.69 -10.12 -27.29
CA ILE A 388 6.41 -10.04 -26.57
C ILE A 388 5.24 -10.45 -27.49
N PRO A 389 4.25 -11.26 -27.03
CA PRO A 389 3.07 -11.59 -27.83
C PRO A 389 2.23 -10.36 -28.20
N GLN A 390 1.63 -10.35 -29.39
CA GLN A 390 0.90 -9.17 -29.91
C GLN A 390 -0.24 -8.69 -29.01
N ASP A 391 -0.94 -9.60 -28.31
CA ASP A 391 -2.00 -9.20 -27.38
C ASP A 391 -1.44 -8.39 -26.19
N LEU A 392 -0.25 -8.74 -25.69
CA LEU A 392 0.42 -7.98 -24.64
C LEU A 392 1.02 -6.67 -25.20
N ALA A 393 1.57 -6.68 -26.42
CA ALA A 393 2.01 -5.47 -27.11
C ALA A 393 0.86 -4.44 -27.27
N ASN A 394 -0.33 -4.90 -27.66
CA ASN A 394 -1.55 -4.10 -27.77
C ASN A 394 -2.02 -3.53 -26.42
N ILE A 395 -1.84 -4.28 -25.33
CA ILE A 395 -2.14 -3.82 -23.96
C ILE A 395 -1.16 -2.73 -23.55
N LEU A 396 0.15 -2.98 -23.67
CA LEU A 396 1.21 -2.02 -23.33
C LEU A 396 1.06 -0.71 -24.10
N GLN A 397 0.80 -0.79 -25.40
CA GLN A 397 0.51 0.39 -26.23
C GLN A 397 -0.68 1.16 -25.67
N ARG A 398 -1.80 0.50 -25.36
CA ARG A 398 -3.00 1.15 -24.82
C ARG A 398 -2.75 1.78 -23.46
N GLU A 399 -1.99 1.11 -22.59
CA GLU A 399 -1.56 1.66 -21.29
C GLU A 399 -0.78 2.96 -21.51
N VAL A 400 0.24 2.97 -22.38
CA VAL A 400 1.04 4.17 -22.66
C VAL A 400 0.22 5.29 -23.32
N TYR A 401 -0.63 4.99 -24.31
CA TYR A 401 -1.49 6.03 -24.90
C TYR A 401 -2.47 6.63 -23.86
N ASN A 402 -3.07 5.82 -23.00
CA ASN A 402 -3.95 6.31 -21.94
C ASN A 402 -3.19 7.19 -20.96
N THR A 403 -2.08 6.69 -20.39
CA THR A 403 -1.28 7.39 -19.37
C THR A 403 -0.70 8.70 -19.90
N PHE A 404 -0.20 8.73 -21.14
CA PHE A 404 0.52 9.90 -21.66
C PHE A 404 -0.35 10.88 -22.45
N SER A 405 -1.61 10.54 -22.76
CA SER A 405 -2.56 11.44 -23.43
C SER A 405 -2.72 12.81 -22.73
N ILE A 406 -2.62 12.83 -21.39
CA ILE A 406 -2.79 14.04 -20.56
C ILE A 406 -1.71 15.10 -20.76
N PHE A 407 -0.54 14.74 -21.31
CA PHE A 407 0.57 15.67 -21.53
C PHE A 407 0.49 16.41 -22.88
N GLY A 408 -0.48 16.06 -23.73
CA GLY A 408 -0.75 16.74 -25.00
C GLY A 408 0.47 16.84 -25.91
N GLU A 409 0.69 18.02 -26.50
CA GLU A 409 1.74 18.26 -27.50
C GLU A 409 3.17 18.08 -26.96
N LYS A 410 3.38 18.04 -25.64
CA LYS A 410 4.71 17.75 -25.05
C LYS A 410 5.23 16.36 -25.39
N ILE A 411 4.34 15.40 -25.68
CA ILE A 411 4.71 14.03 -25.99
C ILE A 411 4.57 13.77 -27.49
N LYS A 412 5.48 12.96 -28.02
CA LYS A 412 5.25 12.25 -29.28
C LYS A 412 5.58 10.76 -29.07
N ILE A 413 4.54 9.94 -28.95
CA ILE A 413 4.66 8.48 -28.99
C ILE A 413 4.88 8.09 -30.46
N ILE A 414 5.96 7.35 -30.74
CA ILE A 414 6.30 6.84 -32.06
C ILE A 414 6.33 5.32 -31.98
N ASN A 415 5.30 4.66 -32.53
CA ASN A 415 5.17 3.21 -32.60
C ASN A 415 6.05 2.62 -33.71
N LYS A 416 7.38 2.73 -33.59
CA LYS A 416 8.37 2.31 -34.59
C LYS A 416 9.66 1.83 -33.93
N THR A 417 10.51 1.17 -34.72
CA THR A 417 11.90 0.93 -34.33
C THR A 417 12.65 2.25 -34.16
N SER A 418 13.70 2.26 -33.34
CA SER A 418 14.59 3.41 -33.13
C SER A 418 15.17 3.99 -34.42
N ILE A 419 15.41 3.14 -35.43
CA ILE A 419 15.94 3.54 -36.74
C ILE A 419 14.86 4.26 -37.56
N ASP A 420 13.65 3.69 -37.66
CA ASP A 420 12.57 4.27 -38.46
C ASP A 420 12.03 5.58 -37.86
N ALA A 421 12.10 5.71 -36.53
CA ALA A 421 11.69 6.89 -35.77
C ALA A 421 12.54 8.14 -36.03
N LEU A 422 13.79 8.01 -36.50
CA LEU A 422 14.69 9.16 -36.73
C LEU A 422 14.14 10.20 -37.70
N THR A 423 13.34 9.76 -38.67
CA THR A 423 12.67 10.64 -39.65
C THR A 423 11.56 11.49 -39.03
N GLU A 424 11.14 11.16 -37.82
CA GLU A 424 10.05 11.80 -37.09
C GLU A 424 10.51 12.71 -35.94
N ILE A 425 11.83 12.80 -35.73
CA ILE A 425 12.48 13.70 -34.77
C ILE A 425 13.02 14.91 -35.54
N SER A 426 12.28 16.02 -35.51
CA SER A 426 12.59 17.26 -36.22
C SER A 426 13.60 18.15 -35.49
N GLU A 427 13.59 18.13 -34.16
CA GLU A 427 14.40 18.98 -33.28
C GLU A 427 15.80 18.41 -33.00
N GLU A 428 16.73 19.29 -32.59
CA GLU A 428 17.94 18.87 -31.89
C GLU A 428 17.63 18.55 -30.42
N LEU A 429 18.28 17.52 -29.89
CA LEU A 429 17.95 16.94 -28.59
C LEU A 429 18.95 17.40 -27.50
N ASP A 430 18.46 17.83 -26.36
CA ASP A 430 19.28 18.06 -25.17
C ASP A 430 19.75 16.75 -24.54
N PHE A 431 18.98 15.67 -24.73
CA PHE A 431 19.38 14.32 -24.31
C PHE A 431 18.77 13.19 -25.16
N VAL A 432 19.43 12.04 -25.14
CA VAL A 432 18.89 10.75 -25.58
C VAL A 432 19.16 9.70 -24.49
N TYR A 433 18.12 8.96 -24.12
CA TYR A 433 18.20 7.82 -23.21
C TYR A 433 17.90 6.52 -23.96
N ILE A 434 18.83 5.56 -23.89
CA ILE A 434 18.74 4.25 -24.53
C ILE A 434 18.34 3.20 -23.50
N GLY A 435 17.06 2.83 -23.52
CA GLY A 435 16.43 1.70 -22.82
C GLY A 435 16.04 0.55 -23.77
N GLY A 436 16.69 0.49 -24.95
CA GLY A 436 16.29 -0.32 -26.10
C GLY A 436 16.86 -1.74 -26.15
N ALA A 437 17.00 -2.28 -27.36
CA ALA A 437 17.38 -3.69 -27.56
C ALA A 437 18.88 -3.95 -27.31
N HIS A 438 19.18 -4.81 -26.34
CA HIS A 438 20.51 -5.03 -25.74
C HIS A 438 21.56 -5.75 -26.62
N SER A 439 21.37 -5.87 -27.93
CA SER A 439 22.40 -6.42 -28.85
C SER A 439 23.46 -5.37 -29.20
N TYR A 440 24.71 -5.82 -29.39
CA TYR A 440 25.83 -4.94 -29.76
C TYR A 440 25.53 -4.10 -31.01
N GLU A 441 24.96 -4.71 -32.04
CA GLU A 441 24.66 -4.07 -33.33
C GLU A 441 23.59 -3.00 -33.21
N ASN A 442 22.55 -3.25 -32.41
CA ASN A 442 21.46 -2.29 -32.18
C ASN A 442 21.96 -1.09 -31.39
N ILE A 443 22.61 -1.32 -30.24
CA ILE A 443 23.15 -0.24 -29.40
C ILE A 443 24.19 0.58 -30.18
N LYS A 444 25.13 -0.06 -30.88
CA LYS A 444 26.12 0.65 -31.71
C LYS A 444 25.46 1.55 -32.76
N LYS A 445 24.44 1.03 -33.45
CA LYS A 445 23.70 1.77 -34.47
C LYS A 445 22.86 2.92 -33.88
N GLU A 446 22.30 2.73 -32.69
CA GLU A 446 21.57 3.79 -31.97
C GLU A 446 22.54 4.89 -31.52
N LEU A 447 23.70 4.56 -30.96
CA LEU A 447 24.77 5.51 -30.62
C LEU A 447 25.21 6.32 -31.86
N GLU A 448 25.49 5.66 -32.98
CA GLU A 448 25.89 6.29 -34.24
C GLU A 448 24.83 7.23 -34.81
N LEU A 449 23.54 6.88 -34.73
CA LEU A 449 22.44 7.63 -35.34
C LEU A 449 21.89 8.77 -34.45
N TYR A 450 21.86 8.57 -33.13
CA TYR A 450 21.29 9.54 -32.19
C TYR A 450 22.33 10.54 -31.66
N TYR A 451 23.61 10.17 -31.51
CA TYR A 451 24.63 11.13 -31.08
C TYR A 451 24.74 12.40 -31.96
N PRO A 452 24.62 12.34 -33.29
CA PRO A 452 24.58 13.54 -34.14
C PRO A 452 23.42 14.49 -33.80
N LYS A 453 22.25 13.96 -33.42
CA LYS A 453 21.03 14.74 -33.08
C LYS A 453 21.15 15.48 -31.74
N ILE A 454 22.06 15.07 -30.86
CA ILE A 454 22.23 15.68 -29.54
C ILE A 454 22.95 17.03 -29.67
N LYS A 455 22.54 18.05 -28.91
CA LYS A 455 23.19 19.37 -28.87
C LYS A 455 24.58 19.28 -28.22
N LYS A 456 25.45 20.27 -28.46
CA LYS A 456 26.75 20.35 -27.76
C LYS A 456 26.50 20.58 -26.26
N GLY A 457 27.21 19.83 -25.41
CA GLY A 457 26.92 19.76 -23.97
C GLY A 457 25.66 18.97 -23.58
N GLY A 458 25.01 18.30 -24.53
CA GLY A 458 23.86 17.40 -24.30
C GLY A 458 24.28 16.00 -23.83
N LEU A 459 23.33 15.24 -23.32
CA LEU A 459 23.53 13.93 -22.68
C LEU A 459 23.20 12.76 -23.62
N LEU A 460 24.08 11.77 -23.71
CA LEU A 460 23.76 10.45 -24.25
C LEU A 460 23.93 9.42 -23.14
N ALA A 461 22.85 8.70 -22.81
CA ALA A 461 22.79 7.81 -21.65
C ALA A 461 22.05 6.50 -21.97
N GLY A 462 22.19 5.51 -21.08
CA GLY A 462 21.39 4.29 -21.10
C GLY A 462 21.68 3.37 -19.92
N HIS A 463 20.90 2.30 -19.81
CA HIS A 463 21.02 1.27 -18.77
C HIS A 463 21.83 0.03 -19.21
N ASP A 464 21.84 -1.01 -18.38
CA ASP A 464 22.38 -2.35 -18.61
C ASP A 464 23.85 -2.43 -19.05
N TYR A 465 24.68 -1.52 -18.53
CA TYR A 465 26.08 -1.43 -18.91
C TYR A 465 26.92 -2.69 -18.59
N ASP A 466 26.58 -3.40 -17.51
CA ASP A 466 27.38 -4.52 -16.97
C ASP A 466 26.61 -5.85 -16.88
N GLU A 467 25.45 -5.97 -17.54
CA GLU A 467 24.75 -7.25 -17.69
C GLU A 467 25.58 -8.29 -18.47
N ASP A 468 25.25 -9.59 -18.31
CA ASP A 468 26.09 -10.72 -18.73
C ASP A 468 26.66 -10.54 -20.16
N PRO A 469 28.00 -10.49 -20.34
CA PRO A 469 28.64 -10.37 -21.66
C PRO A 469 28.31 -11.48 -22.66
N ASN A 470 27.76 -12.62 -22.20
CA ASN A 470 27.28 -13.71 -23.05
C ASN A 470 25.83 -13.49 -23.54
N ALA A 471 25.12 -12.52 -22.96
CA ALA A 471 23.76 -12.15 -23.31
C ALA A 471 23.70 -10.79 -24.05
N ASN A 472 24.38 -9.77 -23.53
CA ASN A 472 24.19 -8.37 -23.92
C ASN A 472 25.47 -7.67 -24.39
N GLY A 473 25.34 -6.86 -25.45
CA GLY A 473 26.45 -6.19 -26.15
C GLY A 473 26.68 -4.72 -25.78
N VAL A 474 25.90 -4.20 -24.83
CA VAL A 474 25.86 -2.78 -24.43
C VAL A 474 27.26 -2.25 -24.09
N LYS A 475 27.95 -2.92 -23.16
CA LYS A 475 29.29 -2.53 -22.68
C LYS A 475 30.28 -2.28 -23.81
N GLN A 476 30.38 -3.24 -24.74
CA GLN A 476 31.33 -3.19 -25.83
C GLN A 476 31.00 -2.05 -26.80
N ALA A 477 29.73 -1.90 -27.19
CA ALA A 477 29.29 -0.85 -28.09
C ALA A 477 29.56 0.55 -27.52
N VAL A 478 29.25 0.77 -26.23
CA VAL A 478 29.46 2.06 -25.56
C VAL A 478 30.96 2.35 -25.37
N GLN A 479 31.78 1.35 -25.01
CA GLN A 479 33.24 1.53 -24.88
C GLN A 479 33.91 1.86 -26.22
N GLU A 480 33.62 1.11 -27.29
CA GLU A 480 34.14 1.40 -28.63
C GLU A 480 33.76 2.81 -29.09
N PHE A 481 32.50 3.19 -28.90
CA PHE A 481 31.98 4.50 -29.26
C PHE A 481 32.65 5.64 -28.45
N SER A 482 32.78 5.46 -27.14
CA SER A 482 33.47 6.39 -26.23
C SER A 482 34.93 6.61 -26.67
N ILE A 483 35.64 5.55 -27.03
CA ILE A 483 37.03 5.61 -27.53
C ILE A 483 37.10 6.33 -28.89
N GLU A 484 36.22 5.99 -29.83
CA GLU A 484 36.18 6.60 -31.17
C GLU A 484 35.91 8.11 -31.10
N LYS A 485 34.92 8.51 -30.30
CA LYS A 485 34.55 9.92 -30.11
C LYS A 485 35.44 10.66 -29.10
N ARG A 486 36.33 9.95 -28.38
CA ARG A 486 37.20 10.46 -27.29
C ARG A 486 36.44 11.05 -26.10
N LEU A 487 35.25 10.54 -25.84
CA LEU A 487 34.36 11.00 -24.76
C LEU A 487 34.65 10.22 -23.47
N PRO A 488 34.76 10.88 -22.30
CA PRO A 488 34.81 10.19 -21.02
C PRO A 488 33.46 9.52 -20.73
N ILE A 489 33.48 8.20 -20.53
CA ILE A 489 32.33 7.44 -20.05
C ILE A 489 32.23 7.52 -18.53
N ASN A 490 31.02 7.80 -18.04
CA ASN A 490 30.65 7.73 -16.64
C ASN A 490 29.77 6.49 -16.45
N ILE A 491 29.95 5.78 -15.34
CA ILE A 491 29.24 4.53 -15.03
C ILE A 491 28.87 4.55 -13.55
N GLU A 492 27.59 4.40 -13.23
CA GLU A 492 27.10 4.30 -11.85
C GLU A 492 26.09 3.15 -11.71
N ILE A 493 25.83 2.73 -10.47
CA ILE A 493 24.83 1.70 -10.17
C ILE A 493 23.44 2.32 -10.37
N ASP A 494 22.53 1.58 -11.02
CA ASP A 494 21.13 1.98 -11.12
C ASP A 494 20.49 1.98 -9.72
N LEU A 495 19.89 3.11 -9.32
CA LEU A 495 19.30 3.25 -7.98
C LEU A 495 17.95 2.52 -7.86
N GLU A 496 17.40 2.01 -8.97
CA GLU A 496 16.19 1.18 -9.00
C GLU A 496 16.49 -0.31 -9.01
N ASP A 497 17.60 -0.69 -9.66
CA ASP A 497 18.07 -2.06 -9.76
C ASP A 497 19.58 -2.13 -9.52
N SER A 498 19.95 -2.39 -8.26
CA SER A 498 21.36 -2.48 -7.84
C SER A 498 22.18 -3.58 -8.53
N TYR A 499 21.55 -4.46 -9.32
CA TYR A 499 22.21 -5.48 -10.13
C TYR A 499 22.63 -4.95 -11.52
N THR A 500 22.05 -3.85 -11.99
CA THR A 500 22.41 -3.20 -13.27
C THR A 500 23.22 -1.93 -13.04
N LYS A 501 23.71 -1.35 -14.14
CA LYS A 501 24.48 -0.10 -14.13
C LYS A 501 24.08 0.78 -15.29
N GLU A 502 24.03 2.07 -15.02
CA GLU A 502 23.91 3.09 -16.06
C GLU A 502 25.26 3.52 -16.60
N TRP A 503 25.20 4.02 -17.83
CA TRP A 503 26.32 4.67 -18.49
C TRP A 503 25.86 5.98 -19.11
N TRP A 504 26.76 6.97 -19.16
CA TRP A 504 26.53 8.17 -19.97
C TRP A 504 27.81 8.87 -20.41
N VAL A 505 27.67 9.60 -21.51
CA VAL A 505 28.65 10.56 -22.03
C VAL A 505 28.00 11.92 -22.24
N ILE A 506 28.76 12.99 -22.04
CA ILE A 506 28.36 14.35 -22.41
C ILE A 506 28.97 14.64 -23.78
N LYS A 507 28.16 15.07 -24.75
CA LYS A 507 28.64 15.50 -26.06
C LYS A 507 29.51 16.75 -25.90
N ASP A 508 30.71 16.74 -26.46
CA ASP A 508 31.68 17.82 -26.29
C ASP A 508 31.09 19.21 -26.60
N ARG A 509 31.52 20.19 -25.81
CA ARG A 509 31.47 21.60 -26.20
C ARG A 509 32.69 21.86 -27.07
N ASP A 510 32.59 22.76 -28.06
CA ASP A 510 33.79 23.16 -28.79
C ASP A 510 34.81 23.75 -27.80
N ASN A 511 36.08 23.43 -27.98
CA ASN A 511 37.16 24.09 -27.24
C ASN A 511 37.27 25.54 -27.75
N GLU A 512 36.74 26.50 -26.98
CA GLU A 512 37.10 27.93 -27.07
C GLU A 512 38.44 28.21 -26.37
#